data_AF-A0A7W9YG24-F1
#
_entry.id   AF-A0A7W9YG24-F1
#
_cell.length_a   1.000
_cell.length_b   1.000
_cell.length_c   1.000
_cell.angle_alpha   90.00
_cell.angle_beta   90.00
_cell.angle_gamma   90.00
#
_symmetry.space_group_name_H-M   'P 1'
#
loop_
_entity.id
_entity.type
_entity.pdbx_description
1 polymer ?
#
loop_
_entity_poly.entity_id
_entity_poly.type
_entity_poly.pdbx_seq_one_letter_code
_entity_poly.pdbx_strand_id
1 'polypeptide(L)'
;MNSGSVGDVIGWLAARRVEGVVMPGYVDRTLCEEEPFFSLDNTSLYLETDAGLLCIDDRRFHGRLRLSVTDSLAGAREKIDAVIDHDEGEEFLPISLAAQFLTDGRDFNTLTRARYVLSESSRPEDAVVDCLELVFDDCCCLFVEPTWDGLVTGSHGSYEHWAGHLRSRTMDQRRETVWAAPARRPLSAATGFPSTT
;
A
#
# COMPACT_ATOMS: atom_id res chain seq x y z
N MET A 1 -5.30 17.82 2.59
CA MET A 1 -4.55 16.67 2.03
C MET A 1 -3.29 17.22 1.41
N ASN A 2 -2.13 16.83 1.91
CA ASN A 2 -0.85 17.26 1.35
C ASN A 2 -0.53 16.33 0.17
N SER A 3 -0.82 16.76 -1.06
CA SER A 3 -0.39 16.04 -2.26
C SER A 3 1.05 16.47 -2.57
N GLY A 4 2.01 15.75 -1.98
CA GLY A 4 3.42 15.85 -2.36
C GLY A 4 3.73 14.99 -3.59
N SER A 5 4.95 15.08 -4.08
CA SER A 5 5.45 14.20 -5.14
C SER A 5 5.54 12.74 -4.67
N VAL A 6 5.72 11.78 -5.59
CA VAL A 6 6.00 10.37 -5.23
C VAL A 6 7.18 10.29 -4.26
N GLY A 7 8.21 11.10 -4.47
CA GLY A 7 9.38 11.13 -3.58
C GLY A 7 9.05 11.59 -2.16
N ASP A 8 8.19 12.60 -2.03
CA ASP A 8 7.74 13.09 -0.71
C ASP A 8 6.91 12.04 0.02
N VAL A 9 6.03 11.35 -0.69
CA VAL A 9 5.18 10.30 -0.13
C VAL A 9 5.99 9.06 0.29
N ILE A 10 6.92 8.62 -0.56
CA ILE A 10 7.83 7.51 -0.21
C ILE A 10 8.76 7.90 0.94
N GLY A 11 9.29 9.13 0.95
CA GLY A 11 10.10 9.64 2.06
C GLY A 11 9.31 9.72 3.37
N TRP A 12 8.04 10.11 3.30
CA TRP A 12 7.11 10.09 4.43
C TRP A 12 6.93 8.66 4.96
N LEU A 13 6.67 7.68 4.09
CA LEU A 13 6.49 6.27 4.50
C LEU A 13 7.78 5.68 5.08
N ALA A 14 8.93 5.99 4.48
CA ALA A 14 10.24 5.51 4.91
C ALA A 14 10.63 5.93 6.33
N ALA A 15 10.08 7.03 6.82
CA ALA A 15 10.36 7.57 8.15
C ALA A 15 9.46 6.97 9.25
N ARG A 16 8.59 6.01 8.92
CA ARG A 16 7.49 5.54 9.79
C ARG A 16 7.54 4.04 10.06
N ARG A 17 6.86 3.66 11.13
CA ARG A 17 6.55 2.26 11.42
C ARG A 17 5.26 1.93 10.69
N VAL A 18 5.29 0.89 9.86
CA VAL A 18 4.11 0.38 9.16
C VAL A 18 3.54 -0.75 10.01
N GLU A 19 2.32 -0.59 10.46
CA GLU A 19 1.66 -1.47 11.43
C GLU A 19 0.55 -2.31 10.78
N GLY A 20 0.04 -1.87 9.63
CA GLY A 20 -1.09 -2.52 8.97
C GLY A 20 -1.17 -2.24 7.48
N VAL A 21 -1.86 -3.15 6.80
CA VAL A 21 -2.35 -2.97 5.43
C VAL A 21 -3.85 -3.13 5.52
N VAL A 22 -4.63 -2.14 5.10
CA VAL A 22 -6.08 -2.14 5.21
C VAL A 22 -6.70 -1.88 3.85
N MET A 23 -7.67 -2.71 3.49
CA MET A 23 -8.56 -2.45 2.37
C MET A 23 -9.96 -2.18 2.94
N PRO A 24 -10.58 -1.04 2.59
CA PRO A 24 -11.93 -0.74 3.03
C PRO A 24 -12.93 -1.64 2.30
N GLY A 25 -14.10 -1.82 2.91
CA GLY A 25 -15.18 -2.61 2.36
C GLY A 25 -16.44 -2.45 3.20
N TYR A 26 -17.38 -3.34 2.99
CA TYR A 26 -18.55 -3.44 3.85
C TYR A 26 -18.83 -4.90 4.19
N VAL A 27 -19.57 -5.08 5.28
CA VAL A 27 -20.14 -6.35 5.69
C VAL A 27 -21.64 -6.25 5.62
N ASP A 28 -22.26 -7.26 5.01
CA ASP A 28 -23.70 -7.48 5.06
C ASP A 28 -23.96 -8.63 6.05
N ARG A 29 -24.75 -8.33 7.09
CA ARG A 29 -25.10 -9.28 8.16
C ARG A 29 -26.48 -9.92 7.97
N THR A 30 -27.22 -9.55 6.92
CA THR A 30 -28.60 -9.97 6.69
C THR A 30 -28.76 -10.96 5.52
N LEU A 31 -27.87 -10.91 4.52
CA LEU A 31 -27.88 -11.82 3.37
C LEU A 31 -27.66 -13.30 3.74
N CYS A 32 -26.92 -13.57 4.81
CA CYS A 32 -26.66 -14.92 5.31
C CYS A 32 -26.67 -14.91 6.84
N GLU A 33 -27.79 -15.33 7.44
CA GLU A 33 -27.98 -15.37 8.89
C GLU A 33 -26.91 -16.23 9.62
N GLU A 34 -26.26 -17.16 8.91
CA GLU A 34 -25.21 -18.02 9.46
C GLU A 34 -23.78 -17.46 9.28
N GLU A 35 -23.52 -16.71 8.20
CA GLU A 35 -22.18 -16.17 7.87
C GLU A 35 -22.30 -14.79 7.21
N PRO A 36 -21.73 -13.72 7.79
CA PRO A 36 -21.75 -12.40 7.16
C PRO A 36 -21.06 -12.41 5.79
N PHE A 37 -21.65 -11.70 4.83
CA PHE A 37 -21.04 -11.49 3.51
C PHE A 37 -20.10 -10.29 3.57
N PHE A 38 -18.87 -10.45 3.08
CA PHE A 38 -17.86 -9.38 3.06
C PHE A 38 -17.55 -8.98 1.63
N SER A 39 -17.60 -7.68 1.37
CA SER A 39 -17.28 -7.10 0.07
C SER A 39 -16.18 -6.06 0.23
N LEU A 40 -15.09 -6.24 -0.51
CA LEU A 40 -13.96 -5.31 -0.51
C LEU A 40 -14.19 -4.21 -1.54
N ASP A 41 -14.03 -2.95 -1.12
CA ASP A 41 -13.81 -1.85 -2.06
C ASP A 41 -12.35 -1.88 -2.51
N ASN A 42 -12.08 -2.72 -3.50
CA ASN A 42 -10.74 -2.92 -4.06
C ASN A 42 -10.19 -1.71 -4.81
N THR A 43 -10.77 -0.52 -4.71
CA THR A 43 -10.30 0.65 -5.44
C THR A 43 -9.34 1.53 -4.65
N SER A 44 -9.22 1.30 -3.34
CA SER A 44 -8.28 2.00 -2.49
C SER A 44 -7.64 1.02 -1.48
N LEU A 45 -6.35 1.21 -1.18
CA LEU A 45 -5.60 0.46 -0.19
C LEU A 45 -4.91 1.44 0.76
N TYR A 46 -4.84 1.11 2.04
CA TYR A 46 -4.24 1.94 3.06
C TYR A 46 -3.09 1.20 3.73
N LEU A 47 -1.97 1.88 3.95
CA LEU A 47 -0.94 1.43 4.90
C LEU A 47 -1.11 2.22 6.18
N GLU A 48 -1.34 1.50 7.27
CA GLU A 48 -1.43 2.08 8.60
C GLU A 48 -0.03 2.31 9.16
N THR A 49 0.19 3.50 9.70
CA THR A 49 1.47 3.88 10.31
C THR A 49 1.26 4.53 11.66
N ASP A 50 2.34 4.66 12.41
CA ASP A 50 2.38 5.37 13.69
C ASP A 50 2.04 6.88 13.60
N ALA A 51 1.97 7.45 12.39
CA ALA A 51 1.72 8.88 12.17
C ALA A 51 0.78 9.15 10.99
N GLY A 52 -0.27 8.32 10.83
CA GLY A 52 -1.31 8.46 9.83
C GLY A 52 -1.36 7.29 8.85
N LEU A 53 -1.94 7.51 7.68
CA LEU A 53 -2.16 6.50 6.65
C LEU A 53 -1.58 6.93 5.31
N LEU A 54 -0.92 6.00 4.62
CA LEU A 54 -0.70 6.13 3.18
C LEU A 54 -1.90 5.53 2.44
N CYS A 55 -2.60 6.32 1.65
CA CYS A 55 -3.64 5.87 0.73
C CYS A 55 -3.07 5.67 -0.68
N ILE A 56 -3.39 4.52 -1.28
CA ILE A 56 -3.11 4.14 -2.66
C ILE A 56 -4.47 3.95 -3.35
N ASP A 57 -4.82 4.81 -4.30
CA ASP A 57 -6.17 4.87 -4.90
C ASP A 57 -6.12 4.85 -6.43
N ASP A 58 -7.07 4.17 -7.08
CA ASP A 58 -7.23 4.16 -8.54
C ASP A 58 -8.43 4.99 -9.04
N ARG A 59 -9.38 5.37 -8.16
CA ARG A 59 -10.72 5.88 -8.55
C ARG A 59 -10.77 7.19 -9.35
N ARG A 60 -9.65 7.83 -9.68
CA ARG A 60 -9.61 9.05 -10.49
C ARG A 60 -8.56 9.07 -11.60
N PHE A 61 -7.80 7.98 -11.80
CA PHE A 61 -6.62 8.01 -12.67
C PHE A 61 -6.61 7.02 -13.83
N HIS A 62 -7.78 6.44 -14.14
CA HIS A 62 -8.01 5.65 -15.36
C HIS A 62 -6.98 4.53 -15.54
N GLY A 63 -6.79 3.69 -14.52
CA GLY A 63 -5.78 2.64 -14.54
C GLY A 63 -4.39 3.11 -14.11
N ARG A 64 -4.33 3.97 -13.07
CA ARG A 64 -3.08 4.44 -12.44
C ARG A 64 -3.31 4.63 -10.95
N LEU A 65 -2.23 4.51 -10.17
CA LEU A 65 -2.28 4.70 -8.73
C LEU A 65 -1.98 6.15 -8.39
N ARG A 66 -2.79 6.74 -7.52
CA ARG A 66 -2.45 7.96 -6.78
C ARG A 66 -2.06 7.59 -5.36
N LEU A 67 -0.94 8.13 -4.91
CA LEU A 67 -0.47 8.02 -3.54
C LEU A 67 -0.80 9.31 -2.78
N SER A 68 -1.31 9.21 -1.57
CA SER A 68 -1.61 10.37 -0.73
C SER A 68 -1.55 10.04 0.75
N VAL A 69 -1.21 11.03 1.58
CA VAL A 69 -1.24 10.88 3.04
C VAL A 69 -2.56 11.40 3.59
N THR A 70 -3.17 10.64 4.48
CA THR A 70 -4.40 11.00 5.22
C THR A 70 -4.27 10.60 6.68
N ASP A 71 -5.04 11.24 7.56
CA ASP A 71 -4.99 10.98 9.00
C ASP A 71 -5.99 9.89 9.43
N SER A 72 -6.93 9.52 8.56
CA SER A 72 -7.96 8.52 8.86
C SER A 72 -8.61 7.92 7.62
N LEU A 73 -9.41 6.88 7.84
CA LEU A 73 -10.27 6.23 6.84
C LEU A 73 -11.59 6.97 6.58
N ALA A 74 -11.79 8.18 7.11
CA ALA A 74 -13.06 8.91 7.00
C ALA A 74 -13.53 9.07 5.55
N GLY A 75 -12.61 9.36 4.61
CA GLY A 75 -12.94 9.45 3.19
C GLY A 75 -13.31 8.11 2.55
N ALA A 76 -12.72 7.00 3.00
CA ALA A 76 -13.12 5.66 2.56
C ALA A 76 -14.51 5.30 3.08
N ARG A 77 -14.78 5.64 4.35
CA ARG A 77 -16.07 5.43 4.98
C ARG A 77 -17.17 6.22 4.30
N GLU A 78 -17.00 7.53 4.12
CA GLU A 78 -17.99 8.39 3.44
C GLU A 78 -18.35 7.85 2.05
N LYS A 79 -17.35 7.36 1.32
CA LYS A 79 -17.49 6.78 -0.01
C LYS A 79 -18.28 5.46 -0.02
N ILE A 80 -18.08 4.62 0.99
CA ILE A 80 -18.79 3.33 1.13
C ILE A 80 -20.21 3.57 1.67
N ASP A 81 -20.35 4.40 2.71
CA ASP A 81 -21.64 4.82 3.27
C ASP A 81 -22.56 5.46 2.20
N ALA A 82 -22.00 6.01 1.11
CA ALA A 82 -22.76 6.55 -0.01
C ALA A 82 -23.37 5.49 -0.96
N VAL A 83 -22.96 4.22 -0.86
CA VAL A 83 -23.41 3.14 -1.78
C VAL A 83 -24.01 1.92 -1.07
N ILE A 84 -23.83 1.79 0.24
CA ILE A 84 -24.38 0.69 1.03
C ILE A 84 -25.78 1.01 1.58
N ASP A 85 -26.56 -0.02 1.84
CA ASP A 85 -27.87 0.04 2.46
C ASP A 85 -27.81 -0.31 3.95
N HIS A 86 -27.79 0.73 4.78
CA HIS A 86 -27.79 0.58 6.23
C HIS A 86 -29.08 -0.05 6.79
N ASP A 87 -30.21 0.09 6.07
CA ASP A 87 -31.49 -0.50 6.50
C ASP A 87 -31.48 -2.02 6.24
N GLU A 88 -30.68 -2.49 5.29
CA GLU A 88 -30.39 -3.91 5.04
C GLU A 88 -29.19 -4.44 5.85
N GLY A 89 -28.73 -3.68 6.85
CA GLY A 89 -27.68 -4.11 7.78
C GLY A 89 -26.28 -4.15 7.17
N GLU A 90 -26.05 -3.41 6.07
CA GLU A 90 -24.72 -3.18 5.53
C GLU A 90 -23.95 -2.15 6.37
N GLU A 91 -22.71 -2.48 6.71
CA GLU A 91 -21.86 -1.68 7.59
C GLU A 91 -20.46 -1.51 6.98
N PHE A 92 -19.92 -0.29 7.00
CA PHE A 92 -18.51 -0.06 6.65
C PHE A 92 -17.58 -0.92 7.52
N LEU A 93 -16.66 -1.63 6.88
CA LEU A 93 -15.70 -2.50 7.55
C LEU A 93 -14.29 -2.35 6.92
N PRO A 94 -13.28 -1.90 7.69
CA PRO A 94 -11.89 -2.02 7.28
C PRO A 94 -11.39 -3.46 7.46
N ILE A 95 -10.82 -4.04 6.40
CA ILE A 95 -10.28 -5.40 6.44
C ILE A 95 -8.75 -5.33 6.45
N SER A 96 -8.13 -5.92 7.47
CA SER A 96 -6.67 -6.01 7.57
C SER A 96 -6.13 -7.12 6.69
N LEU A 97 -5.17 -6.77 5.84
CA LEU A 97 -4.38 -7.64 4.98
C LEU A 97 -2.93 -7.77 5.49
N ALA A 98 -2.63 -7.31 6.71
CA ALA A 98 -1.28 -7.38 7.28
C ALA A 98 -0.75 -8.82 7.35
N ALA A 99 -1.63 -9.79 7.64
CA ALA A 99 -1.31 -11.22 7.63
C ALA A 99 -0.69 -11.69 6.29
N GLN A 100 -1.13 -11.09 5.18
CA GLN A 100 -0.71 -11.46 3.83
C GLN A 100 0.59 -10.77 3.40
N PHE A 101 0.81 -9.53 3.83
CA PHE A 101 1.88 -8.68 3.28
C PHE A 101 2.99 -8.32 4.27
N LEU A 102 2.72 -8.33 5.57
CA LEU A 102 3.61 -7.85 6.63
C LEU A 102 4.04 -8.95 7.62
N THR A 103 3.58 -10.19 7.45
CA THR A 103 3.83 -11.22 8.47
C THR A 103 5.23 -11.79 8.42
N ASP A 104 6.04 -11.40 9.39
CA ASP A 104 7.33 -12.00 9.73
C ASP A 104 7.53 -12.17 11.25
N GLY A 105 6.46 -12.00 12.03
CA GLY A 105 6.46 -12.11 13.49
C GLY A 105 6.84 -10.84 14.24
N ARG A 106 6.99 -9.70 13.56
CA ARG A 106 7.23 -8.38 14.17
C ARG A 106 5.94 -7.60 14.40
N ASP A 107 5.97 -6.67 15.35
CA ASP A 107 4.86 -5.76 15.65
C ASP A 107 4.71 -4.64 14.60
N PHE A 108 5.74 -4.40 13.80
CA PHE A 108 5.76 -3.38 12.75
C PHE A 108 6.88 -3.67 11.76
N ASN A 109 6.77 -3.05 10.59
CA ASN A 109 7.80 -3.10 9.57
C ASN A 109 8.29 -1.71 9.18
N THR A 110 9.49 -1.65 8.59
CA THR A 110 10.03 -0.40 8.02
C THR A 110 10.29 -0.54 6.53
N LEU A 111 9.94 0.48 5.75
CA LEU A 111 10.17 0.47 4.31
C LEU A 111 11.69 0.46 4.02
N THR A 112 12.17 -0.57 3.34
CA THR A 112 13.59 -0.66 2.93
C THR A 112 13.77 -0.36 1.44
N ARG A 113 12.77 -0.65 0.62
CA ARG A 113 12.79 -0.36 -0.81
C ARG A 113 11.40 -0.05 -1.33
N ALA A 114 11.32 0.86 -2.30
CA ALA A 114 10.13 1.08 -3.09
C ALA A 114 10.52 1.07 -4.57
N ARG A 115 9.70 0.46 -5.40
CA ARG A 115 9.84 0.46 -6.86
C ARG A 115 8.52 0.91 -7.45
N TYR A 116 8.56 1.83 -8.41
CA TYR A 116 7.36 2.27 -9.10
C TYR A 116 7.67 2.55 -10.56
N VAL A 117 6.63 2.49 -11.40
CA VAL A 117 6.77 2.66 -12.84
C VAL A 117 6.03 3.90 -13.31
N LEU A 118 6.66 4.63 -14.22
CA LEU A 118 6.14 5.83 -14.84
C LEU A 118 5.97 5.62 -16.34
N SER A 119 4.84 6.07 -16.89
CA SER A 119 4.57 6.23 -18.31
C SER A 119 4.43 7.73 -18.66
N GLU A 120 4.22 8.04 -19.94
CA GLU A 120 3.94 9.41 -20.42
C GLU A 120 2.76 10.07 -19.69
N SER A 121 1.81 9.26 -19.23
CA SER A 121 0.62 9.75 -18.55
C SER A 121 0.73 9.74 -17.02
N SER A 122 1.84 9.28 -16.46
CA SER A 122 2.11 9.41 -15.02
C SER A 122 2.41 10.86 -14.66
N ARG A 123 2.14 11.24 -13.42
CA ARG A 123 2.40 12.59 -12.88
C ARG A 123 3.12 12.45 -11.53
N PRO A 124 4.44 12.22 -11.54
CA PRO A 124 5.18 11.97 -10.31
C PRO A 124 5.14 13.16 -9.32
N GLU A 125 4.98 14.38 -9.81
CA GLU A 125 4.76 15.59 -9.01
C GLU A 125 3.44 15.59 -8.23
N ASP A 126 2.43 14.87 -8.74
CA ASP A 126 1.11 14.68 -8.11
C ASP A 126 0.98 13.31 -7.41
N ALA A 127 2.11 12.60 -7.24
CA ALA A 127 2.19 11.24 -6.73
C ALA A 127 1.36 10.20 -7.52
N VAL A 128 1.32 10.32 -8.85
CA VAL A 128 0.61 9.39 -9.74
C VAL A 128 1.58 8.48 -10.49
N VAL A 129 1.43 7.16 -10.35
CA VAL A 129 2.31 6.11 -10.92
C VAL A 129 1.49 5.00 -11.60
N ASP A 130 2.09 4.23 -12.51
CA ASP A 130 1.42 3.10 -13.16
C ASP A 130 1.26 1.90 -12.21
N CYS A 131 2.27 1.62 -11.38
CA CYS A 131 2.26 0.57 -10.36
C CYS A 131 3.26 0.89 -9.24
N LEU A 132 3.14 0.18 -8.12
CA LEU A 132 3.99 0.36 -6.94
C LEU A 132 4.31 -0.99 -6.29
N GLU A 133 5.58 -1.22 -5.99
CA GLU A 133 6.07 -2.27 -5.10
C GLU A 133 6.73 -1.62 -3.89
N LEU A 134 6.37 -2.09 -2.70
CA LEU A 134 6.94 -1.69 -1.42
C LEU A 134 7.52 -2.92 -0.76
N VAL A 135 8.78 -2.83 -0.36
CA VAL A 135 9.49 -3.87 0.37
C VAL A 135 9.79 -3.34 1.76
N PHE A 136 9.37 -4.11 2.75
CA PHE A 136 9.56 -3.82 4.15
C PHE A 136 10.54 -4.80 4.76
N ASP A 137 11.49 -4.26 5.52
CA ASP A 137 12.55 -4.99 6.22
C ASP A 137 13.25 -6.07 5.38
N ASP A 138 13.39 -5.80 4.08
CA ASP A 138 14.02 -6.68 3.08
C ASP A 138 13.37 -8.06 2.89
N CYS A 139 12.18 -8.31 3.45
CA CYS A 139 11.53 -9.62 3.39
C CYS A 139 10.03 -9.59 3.13
N CYS A 140 9.32 -8.52 3.47
CA CYS A 140 7.88 -8.40 3.29
C CYS A 140 7.63 -7.54 2.04
N CYS A 141 6.70 -7.93 1.17
CA CYS A 141 6.48 -7.25 -0.10
C CYS A 141 5.00 -7.04 -0.37
N LEU A 142 4.66 -5.81 -0.72
CA LEU A 142 3.35 -5.41 -1.24
C LEU A 142 3.54 -4.82 -2.63
N PHE A 143 2.99 -5.48 -3.63
CA PHE A 143 2.80 -4.96 -4.98
C PHE A 143 1.35 -4.51 -5.15
N VAL A 144 1.16 -3.37 -5.80
CA VAL A 144 -0.14 -2.83 -6.17
C VAL A 144 -0.09 -2.40 -7.63
N GLU A 145 -1.09 -2.83 -8.38
CA GLU A 145 -1.37 -2.32 -9.71
C GLU A 145 -2.86 -1.99 -9.87
N PRO A 146 -3.20 -0.99 -10.69
CA PRO A 146 -4.57 -0.70 -11.06
C PRO A 146 -4.97 -1.54 -12.28
N THR A 147 -6.18 -2.07 -12.24
CA THR A 147 -6.80 -2.81 -13.35
C THR A 147 -8.19 -2.25 -13.64
N TRP A 148 -8.84 -2.75 -14.68
CA TRP A 148 -10.18 -2.29 -15.05
C TRP A 148 -11.24 -2.56 -13.96
N ASP A 149 -10.99 -3.54 -13.09
CA ASP A 149 -11.84 -3.93 -11.96
C ASP A 149 -11.40 -3.33 -10.62
N GLY A 150 -10.38 -2.45 -10.60
CA GLY A 150 -9.80 -1.90 -9.38
C GLY A 150 -8.38 -2.41 -9.13
N LEU A 151 -7.93 -2.33 -7.88
CA LEU A 151 -6.58 -2.67 -7.47
C LEU A 151 -6.39 -4.19 -7.41
N VAL A 152 -5.34 -4.66 -8.07
CA VAL A 152 -4.77 -5.97 -7.83
C VAL A 152 -3.58 -5.81 -6.89
N THR A 153 -3.57 -6.61 -5.83
CA THR A 153 -2.47 -6.66 -4.86
C THR A 153 -1.71 -7.97 -4.99
N GLY A 154 -0.41 -7.92 -4.75
CA GLY A 154 0.49 -9.03 -4.91
C GLY A 154 1.64 -8.99 -3.92
N SER A 155 2.39 -10.08 -3.84
CA SER A 155 3.57 -10.18 -2.99
C SER A 155 4.81 -10.46 -3.86
N HIS A 156 5.78 -11.21 -3.34
CA HIS A 156 7.02 -11.51 -4.04
C HIS A 156 6.77 -12.07 -5.45
N GLY A 157 7.46 -11.51 -6.45
CA GLY A 157 7.35 -11.93 -7.85
C GLY A 157 6.17 -11.34 -8.60
N SER A 158 5.22 -10.66 -7.93
CA SER A 158 4.08 -10.04 -8.60
C SER A 158 4.52 -8.89 -9.52
N TYR A 159 5.49 -8.08 -9.11
CA TYR A 159 6.08 -7.05 -9.97
C TYR A 159 6.71 -7.66 -11.22
N GLU A 160 7.53 -8.70 -11.06
CA GLU A 160 8.22 -9.34 -12.18
C GLU A 160 7.23 -10.00 -13.14
N HIS A 161 6.17 -10.62 -12.62
CA HIS A 161 5.10 -11.19 -13.43
C HIS A 161 4.36 -10.13 -14.26
N TRP A 162 4.02 -9.01 -13.61
CA TRP A 162 3.41 -7.85 -14.25
C TRP A 162 4.32 -7.24 -15.32
N ALA A 163 5.60 -7.02 -15.00
CA ALA A 163 6.58 -6.46 -15.91
C ALA A 163 6.80 -7.37 -17.12
N GLY A 164 6.77 -8.70 -16.93
CA GLY A 164 6.82 -9.69 -18.00
C GLY A 164 5.62 -9.59 -18.95
N HIS A 165 4.41 -9.43 -18.41
CA HIS A 165 3.18 -9.22 -19.19
C HIS A 165 3.21 -7.94 -20.03
N LEU A 166 3.85 -6.89 -19.55
CA LEU A 166 3.93 -5.63 -20.28
C LEU A 166 5.00 -5.62 -21.36
N ARG A 167 6.13 -6.30 -21.13
CA ARG A 167 7.21 -6.43 -22.13
C ARG A 167 6.75 -7.19 -23.38
N SER A 168 5.76 -8.08 -23.26
CA SER A 168 5.19 -8.81 -24.40
C SER A 168 4.19 -7.98 -25.23
N ARG A 169 3.75 -6.81 -24.73
CA ARG A 169 2.67 -6.00 -25.34
C ARG A 169 3.12 -4.74 -26.08
N THR A 170 4.42 -4.52 -26.28
CA THR A 170 5.02 -3.31 -26.91
C THR A 170 4.80 -2.04 -26.06
N MET A 171 5.80 -1.67 -25.26
CA MET A 171 5.74 -0.53 -24.31
C MET A 171 7.11 0.16 -24.20
N ASP A 172 7.52 0.87 -25.24
CA ASP A 172 8.87 1.48 -25.33
C ASP A 172 9.09 2.75 -24.48
N GLN A 173 8.17 3.14 -23.59
CA GLN A 173 8.28 4.41 -22.85
C GLN A 173 7.93 4.32 -21.36
N ARG A 174 8.13 3.16 -20.73
CA ARG A 174 8.02 3.06 -19.27
C ARG A 174 9.38 3.20 -18.59
N ARG A 175 9.44 4.04 -17.56
CA ARG A 175 10.60 4.21 -16.69
C ARG A 175 10.34 3.61 -15.32
N GLU A 176 11.10 2.59 -14.97
CA GLU A 176 11.18 2.10 -13.59
C GLU A 176 12.00 3.07 -12.75
N THR A 177 11.53 3.37 -11.54
CA THR A 177 12.28 4.10 -10.52
C THR A 177 12.35 3.27 -9.26
N VAL A 178 13.53 3.21 -8.66
CA VAL A 178 13.78 2.50 -7.40
C VAL A 178 14.26 3.49 -6.36
N TRP A 179 13.56 3.54 -5.24
CA TRP A 179 14.00 4.17 -4.01
C TRP A 179 14.49 3.08 -3.06
N ALA A 180 15.61 3.32 -2.37
CA ALA A 180 16.12 2.43 -1.34
C ALA A 180 16.49 3.26 -0.10
N ALA A 181 16.20 2.71 1.08
CA ALA A 181 16.61 3.32 2.33
C ALA A 181 18.14 3.46 2.37
N PRO A 182 18.68 4.55 2.93
CA PRO A 182 20.12 4.65 3.19
C PRO A 182 20.57 3.45 4.01
N ALA A 183 21.68 2.82 3.63
CA ALA A 183 22.21 1.68 4.38
C ALA A 183 22.34 2.04 5.86
N ARG A 184 21.60 1.34 6.74
CA ARG A 184 21.78 1.50 8.19
C ARG A 184 23.22 1.12 8.49
N ARG A 185 24.05 2.07 8.93
CA ARG A 185 25.38 1.74 9.48
C ARG A 185 25.16 0.71 10.58
N PRO A 186 25.87 -0.44 10.58
CA PRO A 186 25.79 -1.35 11.71
C PRO A 186 26.17 -0.57 12.96
N LEU A 187 25.30 -0.62 13.98
CA LEU A 187 25.64 -0.16 15.33
C LEU A 187 26.87 -0.97 15.74
N SER A 188 28.04 -0.32 15.74
CA SER A 188 29.26 -0.92 16.27
C SER A 188 28.95 -1.33 17.70
N ALA A 189 28.93 -2.64 17.95
CA ALA A 189 28.82 -3.17 19.29
C ALA A 189 29.99 -2.58 20.11
N ALA A 190 29.69 -1.67 21.02
CA ALA A 190 30.63 -1.23 22.02
C ALA A 190 30.80 -2.38 23.02
N THR A 191 31.57 -3.40 22.66
CA THR A 191 32.06 -4.43 23.58
C THR A 191 33.21 -3.85 24.39
N GLY A 192 32.87 -3.00 25.36
CA GLY A 192 33.76 -2.58 26.43
C GLY A 192 33.25 -3.14 27.76
N PHE A 193 33.37 -4.45 27.98
CA PHE A 193 33.24 -5.00 29.33
C PHE A 193 34.52 -4.68 30.12
N PRO A 194 34.44 -4.02 31.28
CA PRO A 194 35.61 -3.81 32.12
C PRO A 194 36.02 -5.15 32.76
N SER A 195 37.22 -5.62 32.43
CA SER A 195 37.88 -6.69 33.17
C SER A 195 38.18 -6.21 34.58
N THR A 196 37.50 -6.80 35.57
CA THR A 196 37.90 -6.72 36.97
C THR A 196 38.74 -7.94 37.29
N THR A 197 40.00 -7.72 37.65
CA THR A 197 40.83 -8.64 38.43
C THR A 197 41.54 -7.82 39.49
#